data_AF-A0A969JPK9-F1
#
_entry.id   AF-A0A969JPK9-F1
#
_cell.length_a   1.000
_cell.length_b   1.000
_cell.length_c   1.000
_cell.angle_alpha   90.00
_cell.angle_beta   90.00
_cell.angle_gamma   90.00
#
_symmetry.space_group_name_H-M   'P 1'
#
loop_
_entity.id
_entity.type
_entity.pdbx_description
1 polymer ?
#
loop_
_entity_poly.entity_id
_entity_poly.type
_entity_poly.pdbx_seq_one_letter_code
_entity_poly.pdbx_strand_id
1 'polypeptide(L)' 'MDATALLRAGGFKIVLHWMPNLLGATVDSDREDFTRFWTGFCPDEIKIYPNQLLANAELYEYWQRGEFHPYETDEL' A
#
# COMPACT_ATOMS: atom_id res chain seq x y z
N MET A 1 -15.41 2.23 3.13
CA MET A 1 -14.90 3.28 4.04
C MET A 1 -15.40 3.07 5.48
N ASP A 2 -16.23 2.06 5.71
CA ASP A 2 -16.96 1.95 6.98
C ASP A 2 -16.07 1.53 8.14
N ALA A 3 -15.03 0.72 7.89
CA ALA A 3 -14.16 0.22 8.96
C ALA A 3 -13.45 1.33 9.74
N THR A 4 -12.82 2.29 9.06
CA THR A 4 -12.12 3.40 9.73
C THR A 4 -13.08 4.31 10.49
N ALA A 5 -14.26 4.60 9.92
CA ALA A 5 -15.28 5.40 10.59
C ALA A 5 -15.81 4.70 11.86
N LEU A 6 -16.10 3.40 11.79
CA LEU A 6 -16.58 2.61 12.91
C LEU A 6 -15.53 2.47 14.02
N LEU A 7 -14.27 2.21 13.67
CA LEU A 7 -13.17 2.15 14.63
C LEU A 7 -12.97 3.49 15.35
N ARG A 8 -13.08 4.60 14.61
CA ARG A 8 -13.01 5.94 15.18
C ARG A 8 -14.14 6.20 16.18
N ALA A 9 -15.38 5.86 15.80
CA ALA A 9 -16.55 5.99 16.66
C ALA A 9 -16.44 5.12 17.93
N GLY A 10 -15.80 3.95 17.83
CA GLY A 10 -15.49 3.08 18.95
C GLY A 10 -14.31 3.53 19.83
N GLY A 11 -13.66 4.65 19.51
CA GLY A 11 -12.52 5.18 20.28
C GLY A 11 -11.22 4.38 20.11
N PHE A 12 -11.10 3.56 19.07
CA PHE A 12 -9.87 2.81 18.78
C PHE A 12 -8.84 3.67 18.05
N LYS A 13 -7.56 3.41 18.33
CA LYS A 13 -6.45 3.88 17.49
C LYS A 13 -6.50 3.17 16.14
N ILE A 14 -6.30 3.92 15.06
CA ILE A 14 -6.29 3.43 13.69
C ILE A 14 -4.86 3.42 13.15
N VAL A 15 -4.40 2.23 12.78
CA VAL A 15 -3.12 2.03 12.08
C VAL A 15 -3.41 1.47 10.70
N LEU A 16 -2.95 2.14 9.64
CA LEU A 16 -3.02 1.58 8.28
C LEU A 16 -1.71 0.89 7.93
N HIS A 17 -1.81 -0.28 7.31
CA HIS A 17 -0.69 -0.94 6.65
C HIS A 17 -0.79 -0.63 5.15
N TRP A 18 0.20 0.07 4.61
CA TRP A 18 0.24 0.46 3.22
C TRP A 18 1.51 -0.07 2.56
N MET A 19 1.34 -0.64 1.37
CA MET A 19 2.43 -1.22 0.60
C MET A 19 2.45 -0.53 -0.77
N PRO A 20 3.39 0.39 -1.04
CA PRO A 20 3.66 0.84 -2.40
C PRO A 20 4.28 -0.29 -3.22
N ASN A 21 4.45 -0.09 -4.54
CA ASN A 21 5.04 -1.08 -5.46
C ASN A 21 4.21 -2.37 -5.61
N LEU A 22 2.89 -2.28 -5.50
CA LEU A 22 1.99 -3.42 -5.74
C LEU A 22 1.86 -3.71 -7.25
N LEU A 23 1.38 -4.91 -7.59
CA LEU A 23 1.08 -5.26 -8.98
C LEU A 23 0.09 -4.26 -9.59
N GLY A 24 0.54 -3.57 -10.65
CA GLY A 24 -0.25 -2.55 -11.36
C GLY A 24 -0.17 -1.13 -10.77
N ALA A 25 0.53 -0.93 -9.64
CA ALA A 25 0.78 0.40 -9.09
C ALA A 25 1.87 1.13 -9.89
N THR A 26 1.76 2.46 -9.98
CA THR A 26 2.81 3.36 -10.44
C THR A 26 3.24 4.29 -9.30
N VAL A 27 4.44 4.88 -9.41
CA VAL A 27 4.92 5.88 -8.43
C VAL A 27 3.90 7.01 -8.25
N ASP A 28 3.26 7.45 -9.34
CA ASP A 28 2.22 8.47 -9.29
C ASP A 28 0.95 7.97 -8.59
N SER A 29 0.50 6.75 -8.85
CA SER A 29 -0.68 6.21 -8.15
C SER A 29 -0.43 6.03 -6.65
N ASP A 30 0.78 5.61 -6.27
CA ASP A 30 1.17 5.48 -4.86
C ASP A 30 1.23 6.85 -4.16
N ARG A 31 1.66 7.91 -4.85
CA ARG A 31 1.60 9.31 -4.35
C ARG A 31 0.16 9.79 -4.18
N GLU A 32 -0.71 9.46 -5.12
CA GLU A 32 -2.15 9.76 -5.02
C GLU A 32 -2.79 9.04 -3.83
N ASP A 33 -2.49 7.76 -3.65
CA ASP A 33 -2.98 6.97 -2.51
C ASP A 33 -2.51 7.56 -1.17
N PHE A 34 -1.24 7.95 -1.07
CA PHE A 34 -0.74 8.62 0.13
C PHE A 34 -1.52 9.90 0.45
N THR A 35 -1.85 10.69 -0.58
CA THR A 35 -2.66 11.91 -0.41
C THR A 35 -4.07 11.58 0.06
N ARG A 36 -4.69 10.52 -0.47
CA ARG A 36 -6.05 10.07 -0.10
C ARG A 36 -6.15 9.61 1.36
N PHE A 37 -5.06 9.11 1.95
CA PHE A 37 -5.04 8.74 3.37
C PHE A 37 -5.39 9.91 4.28
N TRP A 38 -5.02 11.13 3.91
CA TRP A 38 -5.20 12.33 4.75
C TRP A 38 -6.51 13.07 4.52
N THR A 39 -7.25 12.75 3.45
CA THR A 39 -8.52 13.41 3.14
C THR A 39 -9.73 12.54 3.44
N GLY A 40 -9.56 11.22 3.58
CA GLY A 40 -10.65 10.29 3.89
C GLY A 40 -10.44 9.44 5.15
N PHE A 41 -9.30 8.76 5.27
CA PHE A 41 -9.08 7.75 6.31
C PHE A 41 -8.50 8.32 7.62
N CYS A 42 -7.65 9.34 7.49
CA CYS A 42 -6.96 10.08 8.54
C CYS A 42 -6.43 9.17 9.66
N PRO A 43 -5.56 8.20 9.37
CA PRO A 43 -5.08 7.26 10.37
C PRO A 43 -4.22 7.95 11.44
N ASP A 44 -4.13 7.34 12.61
CA ASP A 44 -3.26 7.83 13.68
C ASP A 44 -1.80 7.39 13.46
N GLU A 45 -1.58 6.32 12.71
CA GLU A 45 -0.27 5.77 12.36
C GLU A 45 -0.34 5.06 11.00
N ILE A 46 0.76 5.09 10.25
CA ILE A 46 0.92 4.32 9.01
C ILE A 46 2.17 3.45 9.11
N LYS A 47 2.02 2.18 8.73
CA LYS A 47 3.10 1.22 8.51
C LYS A 47 3.35 1.13 7.01
N ILE A 48 4.51 1.60 6.56
CA ILE A 48 4.90 1.64 5.14
C ILE A 48 5.85 0.49 4.85
N TYR A 49 5.46 -0.41 3.95
CA TYR A 49 6.23 -1.58 3.56
C TYR A 49 6.21 -1.74 2.04
N PRO A 50 7.21 -1.21 1.30
CA PRO A 50 7.30 -1.45 -0.13
C PRO A 50 7.22 -2.94 -0.43
N ASN A 51 6.33 -3.31 -1.34
CA ASN A 51 6.07 -4.68 -1.68
C ASN A 51 7.35 -5.36 -2.17
N GLN A 52 7.65 -6.53 -1.59
CA GLN A 52 8.88 -7.28 -1.84
C GLN A 52 8.57 -8.48 -2.73
N LEU A 53 9.48 -8.76 -3.67
CA LEU A 53 9.39 -9.94 -4.50
C LEU A 53 9.96 -11.15 -3.75
N LEU A 54 9.10 -12.12 -3.41
CA LEU A 54 9.47 -13.35 -2.72
C LEU A 54 9.16 -14.57 -3.57
N ALA A 55 10.12 -15.48 -3.75
CA ALA A 55 9.99 -16.64 -4.64
C ALA A 55 8.86 -17.62 -4.28
N ASN A 56 8.39 -17.59 -3.04
CA ASN A 56 7.31 -18.44 -2.53
C ASN A 56 5.93 -17.73 -2.52
N ALA A 57 5.84 -16.51 -3.05
CA ALA A 57 4.60 -15.75 -3.14
C ALA A 57 4.08 -15.72 -4.58
N GLU A 58 2.75 -15.62 -4.73
CA GLU A 58 2.07 -15.61 -6.03
C GLU A 58 2.58 -14.51 -6.98
N LEU A 59 2.97 -13.35 -6.43
CA LEU A 59 3.56 -12.25 -7.18
C LEU A 59 4.79 -12.66 -7.99
N TYR A 60 5.53 -13.68 -7.54
CA TYR A 60 6.67 -14.21 -8.28
C TYR A 60 6.29 -14.77 -9.64
N GLU A 61 5.12 -15.41 -9.76
CA GLU A 61 4.64 -15.94 -11.04
C GLU A 61 4.29 -14.79 -12.02
N TYR A 62 3.70 -13.71 -11.52
CA TYR A 62 3.46 -12.50 -12.31
C TYR A 62 4.76 -11.87 -12.79
N TRP A 63 5.76 -11.78 -11.92
CA TRP A 63 7.10 -11.31 -12.29
C TRP A 63 7.75 -12.21 -13.36
N GLN A 64 7.67 -13.54 -13.22
CA GLN A 64 8.20 -14.48 -14.21
C GLN A 64 7.55 -14.35 -15.60
N ARG A 65 6.28 -13.93 -15.66
CA ARG A 65 5.57 -13.64 -16.92
C ARG A 65 5.86 -12.23 -17.46
N GLY A 66 6.61 -11.40 -16.74
CA GLY A 66 6.88 -10.00 -17.11
C GLY A 66 5.67 -9.08 -16.87
N GLU A 67 4.74 -9.46 -16.00
CA GLU A 67 3.54 -8.66 -15.68
C GLU A 67 3.76 -7.74 -14.47
N PHE A 68 4.75 -8.05 -13.63
CA PHE A 68 5.17 -7.22 -12.49
C PHE A 68 6.61 -6.77 -12.67
N HIS A 69 6.84 -5.47 -12.51
CA HIS A 69 8.17 -4.86 -12.53
C HIS A 69 8.34 -4.11 -11.20
N PRO A 70 9.15 -4.63 -10.27
CA PRO A 70 9.44 -3.93 -9.03
C PRO A 70 10.09 -2.58 -9.32
N TYR A 71 9.81 -1.59 -8.48
CA TYR A 71 10.48 -0.30 -8.54
C TYR A 71 11.98 -0.43 -8.27
N GLU A 72 12.75 0.44 -8.90
CA GLU A 72 14.17 0.62 -8.60
C GLU A 72 14.34 1.33 -7.26
N THR A 73 15.54 1.24 -6.66
CA THR A 73 15.79 1.81 -5.33
C THR A 73 15.57 3.33 -5.29
N ASP A 74 15.85 4.04 -6.38
CA ASP A 74 15.67 5.50 -6.46
C ASP A 74 14.21 5.93 -6.63
N GLU A 75 13.32 5.01 -6.99
CA GLU A 75 11.88 5.25 -7.14
C GLU A 75 11.10 5.02 -5.84
N LEU A 76 11.74 4.38 -4.84
CA LEU A 76 11.18 4.03 -3.53
C LEU A 76 11.31 5.12 -2.46
#